data_AF-A0A2J4YVI1-F1
#
_entry.id   AF-A0A2J4YVI1-F1
#
_cell.length_a   1.000
_cell.length_b   1.000
_cell.length_c   1.000
_cell.angle_alpha   90.00
_cell.angle_beta   90.00
_cell.angle_gamma   90.00
#
_symmetry.space_group_name_H-M   'P 1'
#
loop_
_entity.id
_entity.type
_entity.pdbx_description
1 polymer ?
#
loop_
_entity_poly.entity_id
_entity_poly.type
_entity_poly.pdbx_seq_one_letter_code
_entity_poly.pdbx_strand_id
1 'polypeptide(L)'
;MLQIRQLCIASVLLVSGVASAASVRLQVEGLSGELEKNVRAQLSTIQSDEVTPDRRFRARVDDAIREGLKALGYYEPTIDFDLRPPPARGRQVLIAKVTPGEPVRIGGTDVILRGGARTDRDYLDLLNTRPAIGTVLNHGDYDSFKSSLTRVA
;
A
#
# COMPACT_ATOMS: atom_id res chain seq x y z
N MET A 1 -34.48 46.30 -23.58
CA MET A 1 -34.67 45.14 -22.67
C MET A 1 -33.83 43.90 -23.03
N LEU A 2 -33.23 43.77 -24.22
CA LEU A 2 -32.34 42.62 -24.54
C LEU A 2 -30.92 42.73 -23.96
N GLN A 3 -30.36 43.93 -23.81
CA GLN A 3 -28.99 44.13 -23.31
C GLN A 3 -28.82 43.75 -21.83
N ILE A 4 -29.86 43.94 -21.00
CA ILE A 4 -29.87 43.54 -19.59
C ILE A 4 -29.85 42.02 -19.44
N ARG A 5 -30.54 41.27 -20.33
CA ARG A 5 -30.50 39.79 -20.35
C ARG A 5 -29.14 39.23 -20.73
N GLN A 6 -28.39 39.90 -21.61
CA GLN A 6 -27.06 39.46 -22.03
C GLN A 6 -26.00 39.68 -20.94
N LEU A 7 -26.11 40.77 -20.18
CA LEU A 7 -25.24 41.05 -19.03
C LEU A 7 -25.40 40.01 -17.90
N CYS A 8 -26.62 39.49 -17.68
CA CYS A 8 -26.88 38.46 -16.68
C CYS A 8 -26.31 37.08 -17.05
N ILE A 9 -26.20 36.74 -18.33
CA ILE A 9 -25.63 35.44 -18.76
C ILE A 9 -24.10 35.46 -18.69
N ALA A 10 -23.47 36.61 -18.98
CA ALA A 10 -22.02 36.78 -18.86
C ALA A 10 -21.51 36.75 -17.40
N SER A 11 -22.36 37.12 -16.43
CA SER A 11 -21.98 37.13 -15.01
C SER A 11 -22.06 35.75 -14.33
N VAL A 12 -22.78 34.78 -14.92
CA VAL A 12 -22.87 33.41 -14.38
C VAL A 12 -21.64 32.55 -14.75
N LEU A 13 -20.92 32.90 -15.82
CA LEU A 13 -19.74 32.14 -16.29
C LEU A 13 -18.43 32.43 -15.52
N LEU A 14 -18.38 33.50 -14.72
CA LEU A 14 -17.19 33.90 -13.94
C LEU A 14 -17.14 33.30 -12.53
N VAL A 15 -18.15 32.53 -12.11
CA VAL A 15 -18.15 31.75 -10.86
C VAL A 15 -17.83 30.28 -11.15
N SER A 16 -16.93 30.02 -12.10
CA SER A 16 -16.18 28.76 -12.10
C SER A 16 -15.13 28.88 -10.99
N GLY A 17 -15.60 28.81 -9.73
CA GLY A 17 -14.75 28.81 -8.56
C GLY A 17 -13.69 27.73 -8.74
N VAL A 18 -12.43 28.13 -8.70
CA VAL A 18 -11.30 27.21 -8.70
C VAL A 18 -11.48 26.32 -7.48
N ALA A 19 -12.06 25.14 -7.66
CA ALA A 19 -12.13 24.13 -6.62
C ALA A 19 -10.68 23.72 -6.36
N SER A 20 -10.03 24.40 -5.41
CA SER A 20 -8.70 24.05 -4.97
C SER A 20 -8.81 22.70 -4.27
N ALA A 21 -8.54 21.64 -5.03
CA ALA A 21 -8.30 20.31 -4.52
C ALA A 21 -7.05 20.37 -3.63
N ALA A 22 -7.24 20.65 -2.34
CA ALA A 22 -6.16 20.63 -1.38
C ALA A 22 -5.75 19.16 -1.16
N SER A 23 -4.74 18.71 -1.92
CA SER A 23 -4.15 17.38 -1.75
C SER A 23 -3.72 17.14 -0.30
N VAL A 24 -4.14 16.01 0.28
CA VAL A 24 -3.78 15.61 1.65
C VAL A 24 -2.43 14.90 1.60
N ARG A 25 -1.50 15.30 2.47
CA ARG A 25 -0.22 14.60 2.63
C ARG A 25 -0.41 13.41 3.56
N LEU A 26 0.01 12.22 3.11
CA LEU A 26 0.04 11.01 3.92
C LEU A 26 1.38 10.90 4.67
N GLN A 27 1.32 10.56 5.96
CA GLN A 27 2.48 10.26 6.78
C GLN A 27 2.21 8.97 7.56
N VAL A 28 3.20 8.09 7.64
CA VAL A 28 3.12 6.83 8.38
C VAL A 28 4.13 6.86 9.52
N GLU A 29 3.71 6.46 10.71
CA GLU A 29 4.52 6.38 11.92
C GLU A 29 4.40 4.99 12.55
N GLY A 30 5.42 4.55 13.28
CA GLY A 30 5.42 3.24 13.97
C GLY A 30 5.96 2.07 13.15
N LEU A 31 6.41 2.33 11.91
CA LEU A 31 7.09 1.35 11.06
C LEU A 31 8.55 1.75 10.84
N SER A 32 9.40 0.76 10.57
CA SER A 32 10.81 0.95 10.23
C SER A 32 11.27 -0.06 9.19
N GLY A 33 12.33 0.28 8.45
CA GLY A 33 13.00 -0.66 7.54
C GLY A 33 12.11 -1.11 6.39
N GLU A 34 12.05 -2.42 6.16
CA GLU A 34 11.28 -3.00 5.04
C GLU A 34 9.77 -2.79 5.16
N LEU A 35 9.23 -2.83 6.39
CA LEU A 35 7.80 -2.59 6.63
C LEU A 35 7.40 -1.18 6.19
N GLU A 36 8.19 -0.19 6.58
CA GLU A 36 7.96 1.21 6.19
C GLU A 36 8.08 1.39 4.67
N LYS A 37 9.10 0.77 4.06
CA LYS A 37 9.32 0.83 2.61
C LYS A 37 8.16 0.22 1.84
N ASN A 38 7.68 -0.96 2.24
CA ASN A 38 6.61 -1.66 1.54
C ASN A 38 5.27 -0.92 1.68
N VAL A 39 4.96 -0.45 2.89
CA VAL A 39 3.75 0.37 3.13
C VAL A 39 3.81 1.68 2.35
N ARG A 40 4.96 2.37 2.31
CA ARG A 40 5.13 3.59 1.51
C ARG A 40 4.93 3.34 0.01
N ALA A 41 5.45 2.22 -0.51
CA ALA A 41 5.23 1.83 -1.89
C ALA A 41 3.74 1.62 -2.17
N GLN A 42 3.03 0.91 -1.29
CA GLN A 42 1.59 0.70 -1.43
C GLN A 42 0.80 2.02 -1.37
N LEU A 43 1.13 2.91 -0.44
CA LEU A 43 0.48 4.22 -0.33
C LEU A 43 0.75 5.14 -1.52
N SER A 44 1.89 4.98 -2.22
CA SER A 44 2.19 5.77 -3.42
C SER A 44 1.27 5.46 -4.61
N THR A 45 0.57 4.32 -4.57
CA THR A 45 -0.44 3.96 -5.59
C THR A 45 -1.75 4.70 -5.42
N ILE A 46 -2.02 5.21 -4.21
CA ILE A 46 -3.21 6.02 -3.92
C ILE A 46 -2.91 7.43 -4.40
N GLN A 47 -3.70 7.93 -5.35
CA GLN A 47 -3.55 9.31 -5.79
C GLN A 47 -3.87 10.26 -4.62
N SER A 48 -2.90 11.12 -4.29
CA SER A 48 -3.02 12.14 -3.23
C SER A 48 -3.89 13.33 -3.61
N ASP A 49 -4.53 13.29 -4.79
CA ASP A 49 -5.33 14.35 -5.39
C ASP A 49 -6.78 14.37 -4.88
N GLU A 50 -7.17 13.40 -4.04
CA GLU A 50 -8.51 13.41 -3.46
C GLU A 50 -8.74 14.58 -2.48
N VAL A 51 -9.82 15.29 -2.78
CA VAL A 51 -10.19 16.63 -2.30
C VAL A 51 -10.61 16.64 -0.83
N THR A 52 -10.79 15.48 -0.17
CA THR A 52 -11.29 15.45 1.21
C THR A 52 -10.78 14.21 1.95
N PRO A 53 -10.25 14.37 3.18
CA PRO A 53 -9.90 13.24 4.06
C PRO A 53 -11.17 12.62 4.66
N ASP A 54 -12.05 12.11 3.80
CA ASP A 54 -13.31 11.49 4.20
C ASP A 54 -13.07 10.05 4.71
N ARG A 55 -14.15 9.42 5.20
CA ARG A 55 -14.07 8.04 5.71
C ARG A 55 -13.63 7.04 4.65
N ARG A 56 -13.91 7.29 3.37
CA ARG A 56 -13.58 6.39 2.25
C ARG A 56 -12.09 6.46 1.90
N PHE A 57 -11.51 7.66 1.92
CA PHE A 57 -10.09 7.85 1.77
C PHE A 57 -9.33 7.13 2.90
N ARG A 58 -9.75 7.31 4.15
CA ARG A 58 -9.16 6.59 5.30
C ARG A 58 -9.24 5.07 5.15
N ALA A 59 -10.38 4.54 4.71
CA ALA A 59 -10.54 3.10 4.47
C ALA A 59 -9.54 2.58 3.42
N ARG A 60 -9.36 3.30 2.29
CA ARG A 60 -8.36 2.89 1.29
C ARG A 60 -6.92 2.97 1.80
N VAL A 61 -6.61 3.97 2.60
CA VAL A 61 -5.29 4.10 3.24
C VAL A 61 -5.08 2.96 4.24
N ASP A 62 -6.09 2.61 5.03
CA ASP A 62 -6.06 1.45 5.95
C ASP A 62 -5.83 0.15 5.17
N ASP A 63 -6.59 -0.10 4.11
CA ASP A 63 -6.46 -1.28 3.25
C ASP A 63 -5.05 -1.36 2.64
N ALA A 64 -4.50 -0.25 2.14
CA ALA A 64 -3.15 -0.20 1.59
C ALA A 64 -2.07 -0.47 2.64
N ILE A 65 -2.20 0.07 3.86
CA ILE A 65 -1.26 -0.23 4.94
C ILE A 65 -1.32 -1.71 5.31
N ARG A 66 -2.53 -2.27 5.46
CA ARG A 66 -2.74 -3.69 5.77
C ARG A 66 -2.13 -4.59 4.72
N GLU A 67 -2.34 -4.29 3.44
CA GLU A 67 -1.80 -5.11 2.35
C GLU A 67 -0.27 -5.06 2.32
N GLY A 68 0.34 -3.89 2.53
CA GLY A 68 1.79 -3.74 2.63
C GLY A 68 2.39 -4.50 3.82
N LEU A 69 1.68 -4.58 4.94
CA LEU A 69 2.13 -5.32 6.12
C LEU A 69 1.91 -6.82 5.98
N LYS A 70 0.81 -7.24 5.36
CA LYS A 70 0.43 -8.63 5.13
C LYS A 70 1.46 -9.37 4.27
N ALA A 71 1.99 -8.70 3.25
CA ALA A 71 3.06 -9.24 2.40
C ALA A 71 4.32 -9.60 3.21
N LEU A 72 4.54 -8.95 4.36
CA LEU A 72 5.67 -9.16 5.26
C LEU A 72 5.27 -9.91 6.54
N GLY A 73 4.11 -10.57 6.54
CA GLY A 73 3.70 -11.49 7.60
C GLY A 73 2.87 -10.87 8.72
N TYR A 74 2.51 -9.58 8.67
CA TYR A 74 1.76 -8.89 9.72
C TYR A 74 0.29 -8.74 9.31
N TYR A 75 -0.58 -9.61 9.85
CA TYR A 75 -2.00 -9.70 9.44
C TYR A 75 -2.95 -8.92 10.34
N GLU A 76 -2.56 -8.67 11.59
CA GLU A 76 -3.42 -8.03 12.58
C GLU A 76 -2.84 -6.68 13.07
N PRO A 77 -2.54 -5.73 12.16
CA PRO A 77 -2.03 -4.44 12.58
C PRO A 77 -3.14 -3.57 13.17
N THR A 78 -2.76 -2.79 14.17
CA THR A 78 -3.58 -1.69 14.71
C THR A 78 -3.18 -0.39 14.04
N ILE A 79 -4.15 0.34 13.49
CA ILE A 79 -3.92 1.56 12.71
C ILE A 79 -4.82 2.67 13.24
N ASP A 80 -4.20 3.75 13.73
CA ASP A 80 -4.87 4.93 14.23
C ASP A 80 -4.61 6.14 13.32
N PHE A 81 -5.67 6.89 12.99
CA PHE A 81 -5.58 8.04 12.11
C PHE A 81 -5.71 9.36 12.88
N ASP A 82 -4.70 10.24 12.76
CA ASP A 82 -4.73 11.62 13.25
C ASP A 82 -4.70 12.59 12.06
N LEU A 83 -5.69 13.48 12.00
CA LEU A 83 -5.80 14.47 10.92
C LEU A 83 -5.35 15.82 11.46
N ARG A 84 -4.19 16.28 11.00
CA ARG A 84 -3.63 17.56 11.42
C ARG A 84 -4.08 18.68 10.50
N PRO A 85 -4.55 19.82 11.05
CA PRO A 85 -4.93 20.97 10.25
C PRO A 85 -3.73 21.49 9.46
N PRO A 86 -3.95 22.08 8.27
CA PRO A 86 -2.87 22.64 7.47
C PRO A 86 -2.17 23.77 8.24
N PRO A 87 -0.82 23.85 8.22
CA PRO A 87 -0.10 25.01 8.72
C PRO A 87 -0.38 26.23 7.83
N ALA A 88 -0.05 27.44 8.31
CA ALA A 88 -0.32 28.73 7.63
C ALA A 88 0.11 28.79 6.15
N ARG A 89 1.09 27.98 5.75
CA ARG A 89 1.40 27.65 4.35
C ARG A 89 1.66 26.15 4.23
N GLY A 90 0.65 25.36 3.89
CA GLY A 90 0.83 23.93 3.68
C GLY A 90 -0.44 23.16 3.43
N ARG A 91 -0.28 21.86 3.23
CA ARG A 91 -1.35 20.90 3.02
C ARG A 91 -1.78 20.28 4.33
N GLN A 92 -3.01 19.81 4.39
CA GLN A 92 -3.49 18.98 5.49
C GLN A 92 -2.69 17.68 5.53
N VAL A 93 -2.38 17.18 6.73
CA VAL A 93 -1.59 15.95 6.89
C VAL A 93 -2.45 14.90 7.59
N LEU A 94 -2.61 13.74 6.96
CA LEU A 94 -3.19 12.55 7.57
C LEU A 94 -2.04 11.66 8.06
N ILE A 95 -1.93 11.53 9.38
CA ILE A 95 -0.93 10.70 10.04
C ILE A 95 -1.59 9.37 10.38
N ALA A 96 -1.04 8.28 9.83
CA ALA A 96 -1.40 6.91 10.18
C ALA A 96 -0.34 6.36 11.15
N LYS A 97 -0.74 6.15 12.40
CA LYS A 97 0.09 5.51 13.43
C LYS A 97 -0.19 4.02 13.37
N VAL A 98 0.84 3.24 13.07
CA VAL A 98 0.71 1.83 12.76
C VAL A 98 1.51 1.02 13.77
N THR A 99 0.85 0.03 14.38
CA THR A 99 1.50 -0.99 15.20
C THR A 99 1.35 -2.33 14.48
N PRO A 100 2.44 -2.93 13.97
CA PRO A 100 2.38 -4.16 13.17
C PRO A 100 1.76 -5.36 13.88
N GLY A 101 1.93 -5.46 15.20
CA GLY A 101 1.52 -6.62 15.99
C GLY A 101 2.48 -7.81 15.85
N GLU A 102 1.99 -9.01 16.17
CA GLU A 102 2.77 -10.24 16.05
C GLU A 102 2.83 -10.74 14.61
N PRO A 103 4.02 -11.11 14.10
CA PRO A 103 4.13 -11.66 12.76
C PRO A 103 3.72 -13.13 12.70
N VAL A 104 3.10 -13.50 11.59
CA VAL A 104 2.92 -14.89 11.18
C VAL A 104 4.28 -15.49 10.86
N ARG A 105 4.52 -16.70 11.37
CA ARG A 105 5.77 -17.44 11.18
C ARG A 105 5.57 -18.63 10.26
N ILE A 106 6.63 -19.01 9.56
CA ILE A 106 6.65 -20.18 8.69
C ILE A 106 6.48 -21.45 9.54
N GLY A 107 5.38 -22.17 9.31
CA GLY A 107 5.11 -23.47 9.95
C GLY A 107 5.73 -24.66 9.19
N GLY A 108 5.97 -24.52 7.88
CA GLY A 108 6.53 -25.56 7.02
C GLY A 108 6.66 -25.07 5.56
N THR A 109 7.56 -25.69 4.80
CA THR A 109 7.85 -25.34 3.39
C THR A 109 7.88 -26.56 2.49
N ASP A 110 6.83 -27.39 2.55
CA ASP A 110 6.75 -28.65 1.81
C ASP A 110 6.60 -28.45 0.30
N VAL A 111 7.51 -29.06 -0.48
CA VAL A 111 7.52 -29.01 -1.94
C VAL A 111 7.75 -30.41 -2.48
N ILE A 112 6.89 -30.85 -3.41
CA ILE A 112 6.97 -32.17 -4.05
C ILE A 112 7.24 -31.99 -5.54
N LEU A 113 8.44 -32.38 -5.97
CA LEU A 113 8.83 -32.39 -7.39
C LEU A 113 8.51 -33.75 -8.02
N ARG A 114 7.95 -33.74 -9.24
CA ARG A 114 7.58 -34.94 -10.01
C ARG A 114 8.24 -34.92 -11.39
N GLY A 115 8.33 -36.08 -12.03
CA GLY A 115 8.97 -36.21 -13.35
C GLY A 115 10.48 -35.99 -13.30
N GLY A 116 11.05 -35.41 -14.35
CA GLY A 116 12.49 -35.14 -14.47
C GLY A 116 13.04 -34.20 -13.38
N ALA A 117 12.23 -33.24 -12.93
CA ALA A 117 12.58 -32.30 -11.87
C ALA A 117 12.96 -32.96 -10.53
N ARG A 118 12.53 -34.20 -10.28
CA ARG A 118 12.84 -34.93 -9.04
C ARG A 118 14.34 -35.22 -8.87
N THR A 119 15.06 -35.36 -9.98
CA THR A 119 16.49 -35.71 -9.99
C THR A 119 17.34 -34.65 -10.69
N ASP A 120 16.72 -33.56 -11.14
CA ASP A 120 17.39 -32.45 -11.79
C ASP A 120 18.13 -31.59 -10.76
N ARG A 121 19.39 -31.27 -11.04
CA ARG A 121 20.25 -30.57 -10.10
C ARG A 121 19.76 -29.15 -9.81
N ASP A 122 19.30 -28.42 -10.82
CA ASP A 122 18.91 -27.02 -10.67
C ASP A 122 17.64 -26.91 -9.82
N TYR A 123 16.72 -27.86 -9.98
CA TYR A 123 15.53 -27.97 -9.12
C TYR A 123 15.87 -28.34 -7.67
N LEU A 124 16.84 -29.24 -7.46
CA LEU A 124 17.28 -29.63 -6.12
C LEU A 124 18.00 -28.48 -5.40
N ASP A 125 18.83 -27.72 -6.12
CA ASP A 125 19.52 -26.54 -5.59
C ASP A 125 18.49 -25.46 -5.20
N LEU A 126 17.41 -25.30 -5.97
CA LEU A 126 16.33 -24.37 -5.63
C LEU A 126 15.62 -24.73 -4.31
N LEU A 127 15.50 -26.02 -3.96
CA LEU A 127 14.91 -26.42 -2.67
C LEU A 127 15.68 -25.89 -1.45
N ASN A 128 16.96 -25.53 -1.62
CA ASN A 128 17.77 -24.96 -0.53
C ASN A 128 17.50 -23.47 -0.30
N THR A 129 16.81 -22.77 -1.21
CA THR A 129 16.49 -21.35 -1.08
C THR A 129 15.21 -21.08 -0.28
N ARG A 130 14.52 -22.13 0.18
CA ARG A 130 13.27 -22.01 0.94
C ARG A 130 13.54 -21.39 2.32
N PRO A 131 12.60 -20.57 2.86
CA PRO A 131 12.74 -20.02 4.19
C PRO A 131 12.70 -21.11 5.27
N ALA A 132 13.43 -20.89 6.35
CA ALA A 132 13.48 -21.81 7.48
C ALA A 132 12.20 -21.74 8.32
N ILE A 133 11.86 -22.84 8.99
CA ILE A 133 10.73 -22.89 9.92
C ILE A 133 10.98 -21.92 11.08
N GLY A 134 9.94 -21.16 11.46
CA GLY A 134 9.99 -20.18 12.55
C GLY A 134 10.42 -18.76 12.15
N THR A 135 10.92 -18.55 10.94
CA THR A 135 11.14 -17.20 10.40
C THR A 135 9.81 -16.48 10.15
N VAL A 136 9.84 -15.15 10.09
CA VAL A 136 8.67 -14.36 9.70
C VAL A 136 8.28 -14.68 8.27
N LEU A 137 6.99 -14.80 8.00
CA LEU A 137 6.45 -15.01 6.66
C LEU A 137 6.75 -13.80 5.76
N ASN A 138 7.32 -14.05 4.59
CA ASN A 138 7.43 -13.07 3.51
C ASN A 138 6.84 -13.67 2.23
N HIS A 139 5.84 -13.01 1.64
CA HIS A 139 5.16 -13.49 0.44
C HIS A 139 6.11 -13.50 -0.77
N GLY A 140 7.08 -12.57 -0.80
CA GLY A 140 8.09 -12.50 -1.85
C GLY A 140 8.95 -13.77 -1.96
N ASP A 141 9.20 -14.47 -0.85
CA ASP A 141 9.95 -15.73 -0.86
C ASP A 141 9.18 -16.83 -1.60
N TYR A 142 7.86 -16.90 -1.39
CA TYR A 142 7.00 -17.86 -2.08
C TYR A 142 6.86 -17.55 -3.58
N ASP A 143 6.57 -16.29 -3.92
CA ASP A 143 6.37 -15.87 -5.31
C ASP A 143 7.67 -15.96 -6.13
N SER A 144 8.81 -15.61 -5.53
CA SER A 144 10.12 -15.75 -6.17
C SER A 144 10.52 -17.22 -6.34
N PHE A 145 10.21 -18.09 -5.38
CA PHE A 145 10.44 -19.53 -5.49
C PHE A 145 9.60 -20.14 -6.62
N LYS A 146 8.30 -19.83 -6.69
CA LYS A 146 7.41 -20.26 -7.78
C LYS A 146 7.92 -19.77 -9.14
N SER A 147 8.33 -18.51 -9.23
CA SER A 147 8.87 -17.95 -10.49
C SER A 147 10.18 -18.63 -10.90
N SER A 148 11.01 -19.00 -9.92
CA SER A 148 12.27 -19.71 -10.18
C SER A 148 12.02 -21.12 -10.71
N LEU A 149 11.01 -21.84 -10.22
CA LEU A 149 10.61 -23.14 -10.79
C LEU A 149 10.25 -23.01 -12.28
N THR A 150 9.49 -21.99 -12.67
CA THR A 150 9.12 -21.76 -14.08
C THR A 150 10.31 -21.39 -14.95
N ARG A 151 11.32 -20.72 -14.39
CA ARG A 151 12.52 -20.31 -15.14
C ARG A 151 13.51 -21.46 -15.40
N VAL A 152 13.51 -22.47 -14.54
CA VAL A 152 14.37 -23.66 -14.66
C VAL A 152 13.73 -24.73 -15.57
N ALA A 153 12.41 -24.70 -15.77
CA ALA A 153 11.66 -25.57 -16.68
C ALA A 153 12.01 -25.32 -18.15
#